data_AF-G3B4X9-F1
#
_entry.id   AF-G3B4X9-F1
#
_cell.length_a   1.000
_cell.length_b   1.000
_cell.length_c   1.000
_cell.angle_alpha   90.00
_cell.angle_beta   90.00
_cell.angle_gamma   90.00
#
_symmetry.space_group_name_H-M   'P 1'
#
loop_
_entity.id
_entity.type
_entity.pdbx_description
1 polymer ?
#
loop_
_entity_poly.entity_id
_entity_poly.type
_entity_poly.pdbx_seq_one_letter_code
_entity_poly.pdbx_strand_id
1 'polypeptide(L)'
;MAGRVTFRRRNPYNTKSNKIKVVKTPGGKLVAHHLKKLTARPKCGDCGSALAGVSTLRPREYAQVSKTHKTVQRAYGGSRCANCTKERVVRAFLIEEQKIVKRVLKEKEEKEKKAAAKKSSK
;
A
#
# COMPACT_ATOMS: atom_id res chain seq x y z
N MET A 1 -37.80 31.92 -12.77
CA MET A 1 -36.67 32.05 -11.81
C MET A 1 -35.99 30.70 -11.63
N ALA A 2 -34.67 30.62 -11.75
CA ALA A 2 -33.94 29.39 -11.41
C ALA A 2 -34.03 29.12 -9.89
N GLY A 3 -34.24 27.86 -9.50
CA GLY A 3 -34.32 27.50 -8.09
C GLY A 3 -32.99 27.74 -7.37
N ARG A 4 -33.00 28.52 -6.29
CA ARG A 4 -31.83 28.74 -5.43
C ARG A 4 -31.77 27.67 -4.34
N VAL A 5 -30.57 27.43 -3.80
CA VAL A 5 -30.33 26.49 -2.71
C VAL A 5 -29.64 27.17 -1.54
N THR A 6 -29.89 26.67 -0.34
CA THR A 6 -29.25 27.11 0.90
C THR A 6 -28.45 25.97 1.53
N PHE A 7 -27.37 26.29 2.24
CA PHE A 7 -26.67 25.30 3.04
C PHE A 7 -27.57 24.80 4.17
N ARG A 8 -27.55 23.49 4.45
CA ARG A 8 -28.41 22.86 5.46
C ARG A 8 -27.73 22.64 6.80
N ARG A 9 -26.40 22.70 6.84
CA ARG A 9 -25.58 22.59 8.06
C ARG A 9 -25.34 23.97 8.66
N ARG A 10 -25.02 24.01 9.96
CA ARG A 10 -24.66 25.24 10.68
C ARG A 10 -23.49 26.00 10.06
N ASN A 11 -22.55 25.33 9.38
CA ASN A 11 -21.42 25.98 8.72
C ASN A 11 -21.88 26.68 7.42
N PRO A 12 -21.80 28.02 7.34
CA PRO A 12 -22.21 28.78 6.17
C PRO A 12 -21.11 28.88 5.09
N TYR A 13 -19.88 28.47 5.39
CA TYR A 13 -18.71 28.72 4.54
C TYR A 13 -18.44 27.57 3.56
N ASN A 14 -17.87 27.91 2.39
CA ASN A 14 -17.49 26.97 1.34
C ASN A 14 -16.14 26.29 1.62
N THR A 15 -16.09 25.44 2.65
CA THR A 15 -14.87 24.68 3.01
C THR A 15 -14.82 23.31 2.34
N LYS A 16 -13.64 22.67 2.34
CA LYS A 16 -13.45 21.30 1.79
C LYS A 16 -14.38 20.25 2.42
N SER A 17 -14.78 20.42 3.68
CA SER A 17 -15.73 19.54 4.39
C SER A 17 -17.20 19.86 4.12
N ASN A 18 -17.49 21.04 3.56
CA ASN A 18 -18.85 21.56 3.39
C ASN A 18 -19.27 21.67 1.91
N LYS A 19 -18.59 20.96 1.01
CA LYS A 19 -18.97 20.90 -0.40
C LYS A 19 -20.37 20.28 -0.55
N ILE A 20 -21.15 20.83 -1.47
CA ILE A 20 -22.53 20.42 -1.75
C ILE A 20 -22.68 19.92 -3.17
N LYS A 21 -23.60 18.97 -3.36
CA LYS A 21 -24.17 18.57 -4.64
C LYS A 21 -25.63 19.03 -4.66
N VAL A 22 -25.99 19.82 -5.65
CA VAL A 22 -27.39 20.22 -5.86
C VAL A 22 -28.11 19.06 -6.52
N VAL A 23 -29.18 18.57 -5.87
CA VAL A 23 -29.97 17.43 -6.33
C VAL A 23 -31.43 17.85 -6.45
N LYS A 24 -32.09 17.46 -7.54
CA LYS A 24 -33.54 17.64 -7.71
C LYS A 24 -34.25 16.47 -7.02
N THR A 25 -35.10 16.79 -6.05
CA THR A 25 -35.88 15.77 -5.34
C THR A 25 -37.11 15.35 -6.15
N PRO A 26 -37.72 14.19 -5.84
CA PRO A 26 -38.95 13.75 -6.50
C PRO A 26 -40.09 14.79 -6.45
N GLY A 27 -40.17 15.58 -5.37
CA GLY A 27 -41.11 16.71 -5.25
C GLY A 27 -40.75 17.96 -6.05
N GLY A 28 -39.80 17.87 -6.99
CA GLY A 28 -39.41 18.94 -7.91
C GLY A 28 -38.54 20.05 -7.31
N LYS A 29 -38.21 20.00 -6.02
CA LYS A 29 -37.40 21.01 -5.32
C LYS A 29 -35.90 20.75 -5.48
N LEU A 30 -35.10 21.81 -5.60
CA LEU A 30 -33.64 21.71 -5.56
C LEU A 30 -33.15 21.72 -4.11
N VAL A 31 -32.36 20.72 -3.73
CA VAL A 31 -31.86 20.54 -2.36
C VAL A 31 -30.33 20.38 -2.37
N ALA A 32 -29.66 21.02 -1.41
CA ALA A 32 -28.23 20.85 -1.18
C ALA A 32 -27.93 19.56 -0.39
N HIS A 33 -27.29 18.58 -1.02
CA HIS A 33 -26.75 17.40 -0.35
C HIS A 33 -25.26 17.58 -0.06
N HIS A 34 -24.86 17.41 1.20
CA HIS A 34 -23.46 17.55 1.58
C HIS A 34 -22.65 16.32 1.16
N LEU A 35 -21.58 16.56 0.41
CA LEU A 35 -20.65 15.53 -0.02
C LEU A 35 -19.65 15.22 1.10
N LYS A 36 -19.32 13.93 1.24
CA LYS A 36 -18.16 13.51 2.03
C LYS A 36 -16.89 13.84 1.24
N LYS A 37 -15.80 14.22 1.94
CA LYS A 37 -14.46 14.34 1.32
C LYS A 37 -14.05 12.99 0.72
N LEU A 38 -13.61 13.03 -0.53
CA LEU A 38 -12.93 11.95 -1.21
C LEU A 38 -11.60 11.64 -0.52
N THR A 39 -11.23 10.36 -0.48
CA THR A 39 -9.97 9.89 0.11
C THR A 39 -8.99 9.49 -0.97
N ALA A 40 -7.69 9.57 -0.64
CA ALA A 40 -6.66 9.06 -1.51
C ALA A 40 -6.68 7.52 -1.53
N ARG A 41 -6.24 6.93 -2.65
CA ARG A 41 -6.10 5.47 -2.76
C ARG A 41 -5.02 4.97 -1.80
N PRO A 42 -5.19 3.80 -1.17
CA PRO A 42 -4.12 3.14 -0.41
C PRO A 42 -2.88 2.94 -1.30
N LYS A 43 -1.71 3.32 -0.80
CA LYS A 43 -0.45 3.28 -1.55
C LYS A 43 0.45 2.16 -1.02
N CYS A 44 1.30 1.64 -1.91
CA CYS A 44 2.38 0.74 -1.57
C CYS A 44 3.39 1.48 -0.69
N GLY A 45 3.83 0.86 0.41
CA GLY A 45 4.80 1.50 1.30
C GLY A 45 6.23 1.61 0.75
N ASP A 46 6.56 0.94 -0.37
CA ASP A 46 7.92 0.97 -0.94
C ASP A 46 7.95 1.97 -2.12
N CYS A 47 7.15 1.72 -3.15
CA CYS A 47 7.16 2.52 -4.38
C CYS A 47 6.09 3.63 -4.44
N GLY A 48 5.20 3.73 -3.45
CA GLY A 48 4.13 4.75 -3.44
C GLY A 48 3.01 4.57 -4.46
N SER A 49 3.06 3.51 -5.28
CA SER A 49 2.02 3.20 -6.28
C SER A 49 0.69 2.86 -5.61
N ALA A 50 -0.44 3.18 -6.25
CA ALA A 50 -1.75 2.78 -5.72
C ALA A 50 -1.89 1.25 -5.69
N LEU A 51 -2.41 0.70 -4.59
CA LEU A 51 -2.65 -0.73 -4.43
C LEU A 51 -3.93 -1.14 -5.18
N ALA A 52 -3.79 -2.09 -6.10
CA ALA A 52 -4.92 -2.74 -6.76
C ALA A 52 -5.64 -3.69 -5.81
N GLY A 53 -6.96 -3.80 -5.95
CA GLY A 53 -7.81 -4.70 -5.15
C GLY A 53 -8.16 -4.20 -3.75
N VAL A 54 -7.61 -3.08 -3.29
CA VAL A 54 -8.00 -2.46 -2.02
C VAL A 54 -8.98 -1.31 -2.28
N SER A 55 -10.13 -1.35 -1.63
CA SER A 55 -11.16 -0.32 -1.73
C SER A 55 -10.65 1.04 -1.25
N THR A 56 -11.15 2.13 -1.84
CA THR A 56 -10.83 3.51 -1.43
C THR A 56 -11.93 4.08 -0.56
N LEU A 57 -11.73 3.99 0.77
CA LEU A 57 -12.75 4.36 1.75
C LEU A 57 -12.20 5.35 2.76
N ARG A 58 -13.08 5.93 3.57
CA ARG A 58 -12.67 6.70 4.76
C ARG A 58 -12.24 5.76 5.88
N PRO A 59 -11.32 6.19 6.77
CA PRO A 59 -10.87 5.38 7.91
C PRO A 59 -12.03 4.76 8.72
N ARG A 60 -13.11 5.52 8.95
CA ARG A 60 -14.30 5.02 9.66
C ARG A 60 -15.08 3.96 8.88
N GLU A 61 -15.12 4.05 7.55
CA GLU A 61 -15.85 3.10 6.69
C GLU A 61 -15.11 1.77 6.58
N TYR A 62 -13.78 1.76 6.74
CA TYR A 62 -13.02 0.52 6.80
C TYR A 62 -13.41 -0.40 7.97
N ALA A 63 -14.01 0.11 9.05
CA ALA A 63 -14.51 -0.74 10.12
C ALA A 63 -15.71 -1.61 9.68
N GLN A 64 -16.50 -1.13 8.72
CA GLN A 64 -17.78 -1.72 8.33
C GLN A 64 -17.70 -2.69 7.14
N VAL A 65 -16.63 -2.60 6.33
CA VAL A 65 -16.49 -3.46 5.16
C VAL A 65 -15.86 -4.81 5.49
N SER A 66 -16.12 -5.81 4.64
CA SER A 66 -15.54 -7.14 4.74
C SER A 66 -14.02 -7.12 4.53
N LYS A 67 -13.34 -8.19 4.98
CA LYS A 67 -11.87 -8.31 4.87
C LYS A 67 -11.37 -8.28 3.42
N THR A 68 -12.13 -8.85 2.49
CA THR A 68 -11.76 -8.94 1.06
C THR A 68 -11.58 -7.57 0.41
N HIS A 69 -12.30 -6.54 0.88
CA HIS A 69 -12.15 -5.18 0.38
C HIS A 69 -10.97 -4.41 1.00
N LYS A 70 -10.35 -4.94 2.07
CA LYS A 70 -9.23 -4.32 2.80
C LYS A 70 -7.87 -4.90 2.40
N THR A 71 -7.84 -6.15 1.96
CA THR A 71 -6.60 -6.90 1.76
C THR A 71 -6.59 -7.66 0.44
N VAL A 72 -5.41 -8.03 -0.04
CA VAL A 72 -5.23 -8.91 -1.20
C VAL A 72 -4.63 -10.24 -0.73
N GLN A 73 -5.07 -11.37 -1.30
CA GLN A 73 -4.60 -12.70 -0.93
C GLN A 73 -3.21 -13.00 -1.53
N ARG A 74 -2.16 -12.41 -0.94
CA ARG A 74 -0.75 -12.70 -1.23
C ARG A 74 0.14 -12.31 -0.04
N ALA A 75 1.41 -12.70 -0.07
CA ALA A 75 2.41 -12.21 0.89
C ALA A 75 2.50 -10.67 0.84
N TYR A 76 2.45 -10.04 2.02
CA TYR A 76 2.40 -8.58 2.20
C TYR A 76 1.23 -7.89 1.45
N GLY A 77 0.12 -8.61 1.23
CA GLY A 77 -1.08 -8.07 0.60
C GLY A 77 -1.66 -6.90 1.38
N GLY A 78 -2.14 -5.87 0.67
CA GLY A 78 -2.71 -4.66 1.27
C GLY A 78 -1.69 -3.63 1.78
N SER A 79 -0.39 -3.97 1.85
CA SER A 79 0.68 -3.02 2.18
C SER A 79 1.72 -2.86 1.07
N ARG A 80 1.99 -3.94 0.32
CA ARG A 80 2.96 -3.96 -0.80
C ARG A 80 2.30 -4.33 -2.13
N CYS A 81 2.81 -3.77 -3.21
CA CYS A 81 2.40 -4.14 -4.58
C CYS A 81 3.10 -5.43 -5.02
N ALA A 82 2.59 -6.07 -6.08
CA ALA A 82 3.12 -7.34 -6.56
C ALA A 82 4.61 -7.26 -6.95
N ASN A 83 5.01 -6.15 -7.58
CA ASN A 83 6.39 -5.93 -8.02
C ASN A 83 7.35 -5.83 -6.84
N CYS A 84 7.04 -5.02 -5.82
CA CYS A 84 7.87 -4.92 -4.62
C CYS A 84 7.92 -6.24 -3.83
N THR A 85 6.82 -7.01 -3.79
CA THR A 85 6.86 -8.35 -3.20
C THR A 85 7.79 -9.28 -3.97
N LYS A 86 7.75 -9.27 -5.31
CA LYS A 86 8.66 -10.05 -6.17
C LYS A 86 10.12 -9.68 -5.93
N GLU A 87 10.43 -8.39 -5.92
CA GLU A 87 11.79 -7.88 -5.66
C GLU A 87 12.30 -8.32 -4.28
N ARG A 88 11.45 -8.29 -3.24
CA ARG A 88 11.81 -8.78 -1.90
C ARG A 88 12.16 -10.26 -1.90
N VAL A 89 11.36 -11.09 -2.57
CA VAL A 89 11.61 -12.54 -2.65
C VAL A 89 12.92 -12.82 -3.39
N VAL A 90 13.10 -12.22 -4.57
CA VAL A 90 14.31 -12.42 -5.39
C VAL A 90 15.55 -11.91 -4.66
N ARG A 91 15.48 -10.73 -4.04
CA ARG A 91 16.59 -10.16 -3.30
C ARG A 91 16.96 -11.01 -2.08
N ALA A 92 15.97 -11.50 -1.33
CA ALA A 92 16.24 -12.36 -0.18
C ALA A 92 16.93 -13.66 -0.61
N PHE A 93 16.43 -14.30 -1.67
CA PHE A 93 17.02 -15.52 -2.22
C PHE A 93 18.48 -15.30 -2.66
N LEU A 94 18.74 -14.31 -3.52
CA LEU A 94 20.08 -14.06 -4.04
C LEU A 94 21.09 -13.68 -2.94
N ILE A 95 20.66 -12.95 -1.91
CA ILE A 95 21.53 -12.61 -0.78
C ILE A 95 21.91 -13.87 0.01
N GLU A 96 20.96 -14.78 0.26
CA GLU A 96 21.25 -16.02 0.97
C GLU A 96 22.17 -16.95 0.16
N GLU A 97 21.92 -17.08 -1.15
CA GLU A 97 22.81 -17.83 -2.04
C GLU A 97 24.23 -17.26 -2.04
N GLN A 98 24.37 -15.93 -2.18
CA GLN A 98 25.66 -15.27 -2.10
C GLN A 98 26.36 -15.48 -0.75
N LYS A 99 25.61 -15.51 0.37
CA LYS A 99 26.17 -15.79 1.70
C LYS A 99 26.68 -17.23 1.81
N ILE A 100 25.97 -18.20 1.23
CA ILE A 100 26.39 -19.60 1.21
C ILE A 100 27.68 -19.75 0.38
N VAL A 101 27.70 -19.19 -0.84
CA VAL A 101 28.89 -19.22 -1.71
C VAL A 101 30.09 -18.60 -1.01
N LYS A 102 29.93 -17.43 -0.38
CA LYS A 102 31.00 -16.77 0.38
C LYS A 102 31.51 -17.60 1.55
N ARG A 103 30.65 -18.36 2.24
CA ARG A 103 31.06 -19.26 3.33
C ARG A 103 31.88 -20.44 2.80
N VAL A 104 31.39 -21.10 1.75
CA VAL A 104 32.07 -22.25 1.15
C VAL A 104 33.43 -21.87 0.57
N LEU A 105 33.55 -20.71 -0.08
CA LEU A 105 34.84 -20.23 -0.59
C LEU A 105 35.85 -19.98 0.53
N LYS A 106 35.43 -19.33 1.62
CA LYS A 106 36.29 -19.13 2.81
C LYS A 106 36.76 -20.46 3.42
N GLU A 107 35.86 -21.42 3.59
CA GLU A 107 36.22 -22.74 4.11
C GLU A 107 37.20 -23.49 3.20
N LYS A 108 37.08 -23.34 1.88
CA LYS A 108 38.03 -23.92 0.91
C LYS A 108 39.41 -23.26 1.01
N GLU A 109 39.46 -21.93 1.03
CA GLU A 109 40.71 -21.18 1.19
C GLU A 109 41.43 -21.53 2.50
N GLU A 110 40.69 -21.69 3.61
CA GLU A 110 41.25 -22.12 4.88
C GLU A 110 41.80 -23.55 4.83
N LYS A 111 41.10 -24.47 4.16
CA LYS A 111 41.57 -25.85 3.96
C LYS A 111 42.83 -25.91 3.09
N GLU A 112 42.89 -25.13 2.02
CA GLU A 112 44.05 -25.03 1.13
C GLU A 112 45.28 -24.43 1.85
N LYS A 113 45.09 -23.35 2.62
CA LYS A 113 46.16 -22.77 3.47
C LYS A 113 46.70 -23.77 4.49
N LYS A 114 45.80 -24.52 5.15
CA LYS A 114 46.20 -25.60 6.08
C LYS A 114 46.96 -26.72 5.38
N ALA A 115 46.54 -27.11 4.16
CA ALA A 115 47.23 -28.13 3.37
C ALA A 115 48.62 -27.67 2.89
N ALA A 116 48.76 -26.40 2.50
CA ALA A 116 50.05 -25.80 2.13
C ALA A 116 51.02 -25.73 3.33
N ALA A 117 50.54 -25.28 4.50
CA ALA A 117 51.34 -25.24 5.72
C ALA A 117 51.82 -26.63 6.18
N LYS A 118 51.02 -27.68 5.95
CA LYS A 118 51.39 -29.07 6.25
C LYS A 118 52.42 -29.65 5.27
N LYS A 119 52.52 -29.11 4.06
CA LYS A 119 53.54 -29.50 3.07
C LYS A 119 54.87 -28.81 3.29
N SER A 120 54.91 -27.59 3.83
CA SER A 120 56.15 -26.87 4.13
C SER A 120 56.85 -27.35 5.42
N SER A 121 56.17 -28.13 6.27
CA SER A 121 56.72 -28.68 7.51
C SER A 121 57.24 -30.12 7.38
N LYS A 122 57.33 -30.66 6.17
CA LYS A 122 57.82 -32.01 5.86
C LYS A 122 58.96 -31.89 4.87
#